data_AF-A0A7S2BCM4-F1
#
_entry.id   AF-A0A7S2BCM4-F1
#
_cell.length_a   1.000
_cell.length_b   1.000
_cell.length_c   1.000
_cell.angle_alpha   90.00
_cell.angle_beta   90.00
_cell.angle_gamma   90.00
#
_symmetry.space_group_name_H-M   'P 1'
#
loop_
_entity.id
_entity.type
_entity.pdbx_description
1 polymer ?
#
loop_
_entity_poly.entity_id
_entity_poly.type
_entity_poly.pdbx_seq_one_letter_code
_entity_poly.pdbx_strand_id
1 'polypeptide(L)'
;AFTEDDVEVLRTCACISKLPPDSLGAYVISMCQQASDVLAVVLLQREASVGGSNSKPMRVVPLFEKLDDLQRSPSVMEALYTNAVYNGYIGTNFARSQEVMVGYSDSGKDAGRLAAAWGLYEGQEKLAKVSKAHGVKLTLFHGRGGTVGRGGGPAHLAILSQPPETVDGRLRLTIQGEVIEQDFGSTELAFRTFDMYTTAVLEHTLAPPRQPKAKWREVMDTLSE
;
A
#
# COMPACT_ATOMS: atom_id res chain seq x y z
N ALA A 1 11.15 -14.34 29.86
CA ALA A 1 10.41 -13.12 30.24
C ALA A 1 10.37 -12.22 29.01
N PHE A 2 9.32 -11.43 28.83
CA PHE A 2 9.24 -10.46 27.72
C PHE A 2 10.29 -9.35 27.92
N THR A 3 10.90 -8.91 26.81
CA THR A 3 11.79 -7.74 26.76
C THR A 3 10.98 -6.43 26.81
N GLU A 4 11.65 -5.28 26.92
CA GLU A 4 10.98 -3.98 26.84
C GLU A 4 10.29 -3.78 25.48
N ASP A 5 10.95 -4.19 24.39
CA ASP A 5 10.40 -4.11 23.04
C ASP A 5 9.14 -4.99 22.88
N ASP A 6 9.18 -6.21 23.40
CA ASP A 6 8.01 -7.11 23.39
C ASP A 6 6.82 -6.47 24.14
N VAL A 7 7.09 -5.87 25.30
CA VAL A 7 6.06 -5.21 26.11
C VAL A 7 5.49 -3.99 25.38
N GLU A 8 6.29 -3.25 24.65
CA GLU A 8 5.84 -2.07 23.91
C GLU A 8 4.91 -2.42 22.74
N VAL A 9 5.21 -3.52 22.02
CA VAL A 9 4.32 -4.06 20.98
C VAL A 9 2.97 -4.45 21.58
N LEU A 10 2.97 -5.16 22.72
CA LEU A 10 1.75 -5.58 23.40
C LEU A 10 0.94 -4.38 23.94
N ARG A 11 1.62 -3.37 24.49
CA ARG A 11 0.98 -2.11 24.95
C ARG A 11 0.35 -1.35 23.80
N THR A 12 1.01 -1.29 22.65
CA THR A 12 0.49 -0.65 21.44
C THR A 12 -0.80 -1.35 20.99
N CYS A 13 -0.81 -2.68 20.91
CA CYS A 13 -2.02 -3.44 20.57
C CYS A 13 -3.15 -3.24 21.59
N ALA A 14 -2.82 -3.19 22.89
CA ALA A 14 -3.80 -2.91 23.95
C ALA A 14 -4.32 -1.46 23.93
N CYS A 15 -3.54 -0.50 23.43
CA CYS A 15 -4.00 0.86 23.20
C CYS A 15 -5.01 0.90 22.04
N ILE A 16 -4.68 0.23 20.93
CA ILE A 16 -5.56 0.10 19.77
C ILE A 16 -6.92 -0.46 20.17
N SER A 17 -6.96 -1.51 21.00
CA SER A 17 -8.22 -2.16 21.42
C SER A 17 -9.08 -1.33 22.39
N LYS A 18 -8.58 -0.19 22.88
CA LYS A 18 -9.31 0.73 23.77
C LYS A 18 -9.84 1.97 23.06
N LEU A 19 -9.28 2.30 21.90
CA LEU A 19 -9.69 3.47 21.13
C LEU A 19 -10.92 3.18 20.27
N PRO A 20 -11.78 4.20 20.02
CA PRO A 20 -12.84 4.10 19.04
C PRO A 20 -12.30 3.67 17.67
N PRO A 21 -13.05 2.84 16.90
CA PRO A 21 -12.56 2.32 15.61
C PRO A 21 -12.15 3.40 14.60
N ASP A 22 -12.75 4.58 14.67
CA ASP A 22 -12.54 5.67 13.71
C ASP A 22 -11.34 6.56 14.09
N SER A 23 -10.69 6.31 15.24
CA SER A 23 -9.54 7.11 15.69
C SER A 23 -8.25 6.80 14.93
N LEU A 24 -8.13 5.59 14.37
CA LEU A 24 -6.91 5.13 13.70
C LEU A 24 -7.23 4.60 12.30
N GLY A 25 -6.26 4.75 11.39
CA GLY A 25 -6.40 4.31 10.00
C GLY A 25 -6.04 2.85 9.78
N ALA A 26 -4.74 2.58 9.63
CA ALA A 26 -4.19 1.29 9.29
C ALA A 26 -2.94 0.98 10.11
N TYR A 27 -2.72 -0.30 10.42
CA TYR A 27 -1.49 -0.81 11.02
C TYR A 27 -0.54 -1.20 9.89
N VAL A 28 0.49 -0.39 9.65
CA VAL A 28 1.47 -0.65 8.60
C VAL A 28 2.61 -1.50 9.16
N ILE A 29 2.94 -2.60 8.47
CA ILE A 29 4.06 -3.47 8.81
C ILE A 29 5.23 -3.13 7.88
N SER A 30 6.18 -2.35 8.38
CA SER A 30 7.45 -2.11 7.70
C SER A 30 8.25 -3.41 7.52
N MET A 31 9.08 -3.45 6.47
CA MET A 31 9.92 -4.61 6.16
C MET A 31 9.14 -5.94 6.08
N CYS A 32 7.92 -5.92 5.54
CA CYS A 32 7.12 -7.13 5.41
C CYS A 32 7.70 -8.04 4.33
N GLN A 33 7.90 -9.33 4.63
CA GLN A 33 8.53 -10.28 3.71
C GLN A 33 7.66 -11.53 3.47
N GLN A 34 6.82 -11.90 4.43
CA GLN A 34 6.08 -13.16 4.42
C GLN A 34 4.64 -12.99 4.91
N ALA A 35 3.78 -13.96 4.57
CA ALA A 35 2.39 -13.98 5.02
C ALA A 35 2.28 -14.06 6.55
N SER A 36 3.25 -14.70 7.21
CA SER A 36 3.34 -14.78 8.66
C SER A 36 3.42 -13.41 9.33
N ASP A 37 4.05 -12.43 8.71
CA ASP A 37 4.24 -11.10 9.29
C ASP A 37 2.88 -10.41 9.46
N VAL A 38 2.03 -10.52 8.43
CA VAL A 38 0.65 -10.03 8.45
C VAL A 38 -0.19 -10.82 9.46
N LEU A 39 -0.11 -12.14 9.45
CA LEU A 39 -0.88 -13.00 10.36
C LEU A 39 -0.50 -12.80 11.83
N ALA A 40 0.76 -12.52 12.13
CA ALA A 40 1.24 -12.24 13.48
C ALA A 40 0.56 -10.99 14.05
N VAL A 41 0.46 -9.90 13.27
CA VAL A 41 -0.24 -8.68 13.70
C VAL A 41 -1.74 -8.90 13.83
N VAL A 42 -2.36 -9.67 12.93
CA VAL A 42 -3.78 -10.06 13.06
C VAL A 42 -4.02 -10.81 14.37
N LEU A 43 -3.13 -11.73 14.73
CA LEU A 43 -3.21 -12.47 15.98
C LEU A 43 -3.03 -11.54 17.19
N LEU A 44 -2.01 -10.68 17.20
CA LEU A 44 -1.76 -9.74 18.31
C LEU A 44 -2.95 -8.79 18.54
N GLN A 45 -3.55 -8.26 17.47
CA GLN A 45 -4.76 -7.43 17.59
C GLN A 45 -5.95 -8.22 18.14
N ARG A 46 -6.13 -9.49 17.71
CA ARG A 46 -7.19 -10.36 18.23
C ARG A 46 -7.02 -10.58 19.73
N GLU A 47 -5.82 -10.97 20.18
CA GLU A 47 -5.57 -11.24 21.59
C GLU A 47 -5.69 -9.96 22.44
N ALA A 48 -5.25 -8.81 21.93
CA ALA A 48 -5.40 -7.53 22.63
C ALA A 48 -6.86 -7.04 22.73
N SER A 49 -7.75 -7.52 21.85
CA SER A 49 -9.18 -7.22 21.92
C SER A 49 -9.91 -8.00 23.03
N VAL A 50 -9.31 -9.08 23.54
CA VAL A 50 -9.86 -9.84 24.67
C VAL A 50 -9.75 -8.98 25.94
N GLY A 51 -10.88 -8.40 26.34
CA GLY A 51 -10.94 -7.42 27.45
C GLY A 51 -10.75 -5.95 27.02
N GLY A 52 -10.58 -5.70 25.73
CA GLY A 52 -10.68 -4.35 25.15
C GLY A 52 -12.12 -3.87 25.01
N SER A 53 -12.32 -2.56 24.90
CA SER A 53 -13.65 -1.96 24.64
C SER A 53 -14.02 -1.97 23.15
N ASN A 54 -13.05 -2.19 22.26
CA ASN A 54 -13.24 -2.25 20.82
C ASN A 54 -12.76 -3.61 20.28
N SER A 55 -13.68 -4.35 19.68
CA SER A 55 -13.42 -5.65 19.05
C SER A 55 -13.15 -5.57 17.56
N LYS A 56 -13.32 -4.39 16.93
CA LYS A 56 -13.07 -4.22 15.50
C LYS A 56 -11.56 -4.05 15.27
N PRO A 57 -10.91 -4.96 14.54
CA PRO A 57 -9.48 -4.87 14.28
C PRO A 57 -9.17 -3.75 13.28
N MET A 58 -7.97 -3.17 13.39
CA MET A 58 -7.44 -2.25 12.38
C MET A 58 -7.04 -3.02 11.12
N ARG A 59 -7.13 -2.34 9.97
CA ARG A 59 -6.62 -2.86 8.69
C ARG A 59 -5.10 -3.08 8.82
N VAL A 60 -4.63 -4.28 8.50
CA VAL A 60 -3.20 -4.60 8.47
C VAL A 60 -2.68 -4.42 7.05
N VAL A 61 -1.65 -3.60 6.90
CA VAL A 61 -1.12 -3.16 5.61
C VAL A 61 0.35 -3.57 5.51
N PRO A 62 0.70 -4.60 4.74
CA PRO A 62 2.10 -4.93 4.50
C PRO A 62 2.76 -3.83 3.66
N LEU A 63 3.95 -3.40 4.08
CA LEU A 63 4.81 -2.50 3.32
C LEU A 63 5.98 -3.30 2.73
N PHE A 64 6.00 -3.41 1.40
CA PHE A 64 7.09 -4.02 0.65
C PHE A 64 8.06 -2.92 0.21
N GLU A 65 9.26 -2.90 0.82
CA GLU A 65 10.21 -1.78 0.73
C GLU A 65 11.36 -2.02 -0.23
N LYS A 66 11.87 -3.26 -0.30
CA LYS A 66 13.00 -3.64 -1.16
C LYS A 66 12.51 -4.21 -2.49
N LEU A 67 13.40 -4.24 -3.48
CA LEU A 67 13.09 -4.80 -4.80
C LEU A 67 12.67 -6.28 -4.69
N ASP A 68 13.42 -7.07 -3.94
CA ASP A 68 13.12 -8.47 -3.66
C ASP A 68 11.76 -8.68 -2.98
N ASP A 69 11.42 -7.80 -2.03
CA ASP A 69 10.14 -7.86 -1.32
C ASP A 69 8.98 -7.53 -2.26
N LEU A 70 9.14 -6.53 -3.13
CA LEU A 70 8.17 -6.17 -4.17
C LEU A 70 7.95 -7.31 -5.17
N GLN A 71 9.03 -7.97 -5.61
CA GLN A 71 8.95 -9.12 -6.52
C GLN A 71 8.25 -10.32 -5.87
N ARG A 72 8.49 -10.57 -4.58
CA ARG A 72 7.82 -11.63 -3.81
C ARG A 72 6.38 -11.31 -3.43
N SER A 73 6.02 -10.03 -3.32
CA SER A 73 4.72 -9.57 -2.81
C SER A 73 3.49 -10.27 -3.40
N PRO A 74 3.40 -10.61 -4.70
CA PRO A 74 2.22 -11.29 -5.23
C PRO A 74 2.03 -12.68 -4.61
N SER A 75 3.11 -13.44 -4.42
CA SER A 75 3.07 -14.77 -3.81
C SER A 75 2.72 -14.72 -2.32
N VAL A 76 3.20 -13.69 -1.60
CA VAL A 76 2.86 -13.43 -0.20
C VAL A 76 1.37 -13.15 -0.06
N MET A 77 0.83 -12.29 -0.92
CA MET A 77 -0.59 -11.95 -0.92
C MET A 77 -1.46 -13.13 -1.36
N GLU A 78 -1.03 -13.95 -2.33
CA GLU A 78 -1.71 -15.17 -2.74
C GLU A 78 -1.83 -16.18 -1.58
N ALA A 79 -0.75 -16.37 -0.82
CA ALA A 79 -0.73 -17.23 0.36
C ALA A 79 -1.73 -16.73 1.43
N LEU A 80 -1.80 -15.41 1.64
CA LEU A 80 -2.80 -14.80 2.53
C LEU A 80 -4.22 -15.00 2.02
N TYR A 81 -4.50 -14.75 0.74
CA TYR A 81 -5.85 -14.89 0.18
C TYR A 81 -6.34 -16.34 0.11
N THR A 82 -5.42 -17.30 0.00
CA THR A 82 -5.72 -18.73 0.02
C THR A 82 -5.91 -19.27 1.44
N ASN A 83 -5.34 -18.61 2.45
CA ASN A 83 -5.55 -18.95 3.84
C ASN A 83 -7.01 -18.68 4.24
N ALA A 84 -7.76 -19.73 4.58
CA ALA A 84 -9.18 -19.64 4.91
C ALA A 84 -9.48 -18.68 6.08
N VAL A 85 -8.58 -18.62 7.08
CA VAL A 85 -8.74 -17.73 8.24
C VAL A 85 -8.58 -16.28 7.81
N TYR A 86 -7.54 -15.96 7.03
CA TYR A 86 -7.31 -14.59 6.58
C TYR A 86 -8.36 -14.12 5.57
N ASN A 87 -8.75 -14.99 4.64
CA ASN A 87 -9.84 -14.73 3.68
C ASN A 87 -11.17 -14.44 4.41
N GLY A 88 -11.50 -15.21 5.45
CA GLY A 88 -12.65 -14.96 6.32
C GLY A 88 -12.52 -13.66 7.12
N TYR A 89 -11.31 -13.35 7.61
CA TYR A 89 -11.00 -12.13 8.34
C TYR A 89 -11.24 -10.87 7.50
N ILE A 90 -10.71 -10.79 6.28
CA ILE A 90 -10.92 -9.63 5.40
C ILE A 90 -12.36 -9.56 4.86
N GLY A 91 -13.02 -10.71 4.69
CA GLY A 91 -14.43 -10.78 4.30
C GLY A 91 -15.34 -10.20 5.38
N THR A 92 -15.14 -10.61 6.63
CA THR A 92 -15.97 -10.20 7.78
C THR A 92 -15.72 -8.75 8.16
N ASN A 93 -14.47 -8.32 8.20
CA ASN A 93 -14.11 -7.02 8.78
C ASN A 93 -13.98 -5.89 7.75
N PHE A 94 -13.65 -6.20 6.49
CA PHE A 94 -13.22 -5.19 5.51
C PHE A 94 -13.86 -5.36 4.13
N ALA A 95 -14.99 -6.07 4.02
CA ALA A 95 -15.72 -6.28 2.77
C ALA A 95 -14.82 -6.81 1.63
N ARG A 96 -13.91 -7.74 1.95
CA ARG A 96 -12.89 -8.29 1.05
C ARG A 96 -11.99 -7.22 0.41
N SER A 97 -11.67 -6.18 1.16
CA SER A 97 -10.70 -5.14 0.75
C SER A 97 -9.36 -5.38 1.42
N GLN A 98 -8.29 -5.24 0.65
CA GLN A 98 -6.91 -5.33 1.13
C GLN A 98 -6.16 -4.09 0.67
N GLU A 99 -5.38 -3.52 1.59
CA GLU A 99 -4.49 -2.42 1.27
C GLU A 99 -3.04 -2.90 1.37
N VAL A 100 -2.21 -2.51 0.40
CA VAL A 100 -0.78 -2.86 0.34
C VAL A 100 0.00 -1.59 0.15
N MET A 101 1.02 -1.36 0.98
CA MET A 101 1.89 -0.20 0.84
C MET A 101 3.11 -0.54 -0.01
N VAL A 102 3.47 0.38 -0.89
CA VAL A 102 4.64 0.26 -1.76
C VAL A 102 5.66 1.35 -1.45
N GLY A 103 6.90 0.95 -1.19
CA GLY A 103 8.02 1.85 -0.89
C GLY A 103 8.83 2.21 -2.13
N TYR A 104 8.94 3.50 -2.46
CA TYR A 104 9.72 3.98 -3.61
C TYR A 104 11.18 4.28 -3.24
N SER A 105 11.39 4.98 -2.12
CA SER A 105 12.71 5.53 -1.74
C SER A 105 13.69 4.47 -1.29
N ASP A 106 13.22 3.47 -0.55
CA ASP A 106 14.09 2.45 0.04
C ASP A 106 14.51 1.40 -1.00
N SER A 107 13.61 1.04 -1.92
CA SER A 107 13.97 0.28 -3.14
C SER A 107 15.00 1.01 -4.01
N GLY A 108 14.89 2.33 -4.15
CA GLY A 108 15.83 3.13 -4.94
C GLY A 108 17.24 3.23 -4.35
N LYS A 109 17.38 3.13 -3.02
CA LYS A 109 18.69 3.03 -2.35
C LYS A 109 19.34 1.65 -2.54
N ASP A 110 18.51 0.63 -2.72
CA ASP A 110 18.93 -0.78 -2.79
C ASP A 110 19.41 -1.17 -4.20
N ALA A 111 18.58 -0.93 -5.23
CA ALA A 111 18.82 -1.39 -6.60
C ALA A 111 19.05 -0.27 -7.63
N GLY A 112 19.07 1.00 -7.19
CA GLY A 112 19.07 2.15 -8.09
C GLY A 112 17.68 2.50 -8.62
N ARG A 113 17.52 3.76 -9.04
CA ARG A 113 16.19 4.36 -9.28
C ARG A 113 15.41 3.73 -10.44
N LEU A 114 16.10 3.28 -11.49
CA LEU A 114 15.46 2.70 -12.68
C LEU A 114 14.90 1.31 -12.39
N ALA A 115 15.74 0.42 -11.85
CA ALA A 115 15.34 -0.93 -11.46
C ALA A 115 14.22 -0.90 -10.40
N ALA A 116 14.33 -0.03 -9.40
CA ALA A 116 13.29 0.17 -8.40
C ALA A 116 11.95 0.63 -9.02
N ALA A 117 11.99 1.58 -9.96
CA ALA A 117 10.77 2.05 -10.63
C ALA A 117 10.14 0.97 -11.51
N TRP A 118 10.95 0.18 -12.22
CA TRP A 118 10.47 -0.91 -13.07
C TRP A 118 9.90 -2.07 -12.24
N GLY A 119 10.64 -2.55 -11.24
CA GLY A 119 10.17 -3.61 -10.34
C GLY A 119 8.91 -3.21 -9.58
N LEU A 120 8.77 -1.92 -9.24
CA LEU A 120 7.54 -1.41 -8.64
C LEU A 120 6.36 -1.40 -9.62
N TYR A 121 6.57 -1.01 -10.88
CA TYR A 121 5.53 -1.10 -11.92
C TYR A 121 5.04 -2.54 -12.08
N GLU A 122 5.97 -3.48 -12.24
CA GLU A 122 5.63 -4.91 -12.36
C GLU A 122 4.97 -5.48 -11.10
N GLY A 123 5.49 -5.13 -9.92
CA GLY A 123 4.96 -5.58 -8.64
C GLY A 123 3.51 -5.17 -8.46
N GLN A 124 3.17 -3.91 -8.78
CA GLN A 124 1.81 -3.41 -8.75
C GLN A 124 0.89 -4.13 -9.74
N GLU A 125 1.33 -4.38 -10.98
CA GLU A 125 0.56 -5.17 -11.96
C GLU A 125 0.25 -6.58 -11.44
N LYS A 126 1.27 -7.25 -10.88
CA LYS A 126 1.14 -8.62 -10.37
C LYS A 126 0.25 -8.65 -9.11
N LEU A 127 0.36 -7.66 -8.22
CA LEU A 127 -0.51 -7.49 -7.04
C LEU A 127 -1.98 -7.26 -7.42
N ALA A 128 -2.25 -6.41 -8.42
CA ALA A 128 -3.59 -6.18 -8.93
C ALA A 128 -4.17 -7.47 -9.52
N LYS A 129 -3.38 -8.18 -10.34
CA LYS A 129 -3.78 -9.44 -10.97
C LYS A 129 -4.13 -10.52 -9.94
N VAL A 130 -3.29 -10.75 -8.93
CA VAL A 130 -3.57 -11.76 -7.89
C VAL A 130 -4.78 -11.37 -7.03
N SER A 131 -4.91 -10.09 -6.67
CA SER A 131 -6.07 -9.63 -5.88
C SER A 131 -7.37 -9.80 -6.66
N LYS A 132 -7.37 -9.47 -7.95
CA LYS A 132 -8.51 -9.70 -8.85
C LYS A 132 -8.87 -11.17 -8.99
N ALA A 133 -7.87 -12.05 -9.14
CA ALA A 133 -8.09 -13.51 -9.23
C ALA A 133 -8.77 -14.09 -7.98
N HIS A 134 -8.53 -13.52 -6.80
CA HIS A 134 -9.15 -13.92 -5.54
C HIS A 134 -10.39 -13.09 -5.16
N GLY A 135 -10.86 -12.19 -6.04
CA GLY A 135 -12.02 -11.33 -5.76
C GLY A 135 -11.79 -10.42 -4.55
N VAL A 136 -10.57 -9.90 -4.39
CA VAL A 136 -10.17 -8.97 -3.34
C VAL A 136 -10.00 -7.57 -3.95
N LYS A 137 -10.62 -6.57 -3.32
CA LYS A 137 -10.48 -5.16 -3.72
C LYS A 137 -9.15 -4.62 -3.20
N LEU A 138 -8.19 -4.45 -4.09
CA LEU A 138 -6.89 -3.90 -3.75
C LEU A 138 -6.95 -2.36 -3.66
N THR A 139 -6.29 -1.80 -2.66
CA THR A 139 -5.90 -0.39 -2.61
C THR A 139 -4.39 -0.32 -2.45
N LEU A 140 -3.70 0.36 -3.37
CA LEU A 140 -2.28 0.63 -3.20
C LEU A 140 -2.08 1.89 -2.35
N PHE A 141 -1.24 1.78 -1.33
CA PHE A 141 -0.79 2.90 -0.53
C PHE A 141 0.61 3.34 -0.96
N HIS A 142 0.69 4.50 -1.61
CA HIS A 142 1.93 5.02 -2.15
C HIS A 142 2.73 5.76 -1.07
N GLY A 143 3.88 5.19 -0.68
CA GLY A 143 4.77 5.77 0.31
C GLY A 143 5.63 6.95 -0.18
N ARG A 144 6.58 7.38 0.65
CA ARG A 144 7.45 8.53 0.39
C ARG A 144 8.37 8.34 -0.83
N GLY A 145 8.55 9.42 -1.60
CA GLY A 145 9.61 9.56 -2.61
C GLY A 145 9.28 9.05 -4.01
N GLY A 146 8.07 8.54 -4.24
CA GLY A 146 7.55 8.32 -5.59
C GLY A 146 7.30 9.64 -6.33
N THR A 147 7.20 9.57 -7.65
CA THR A 147 6.78 10.70 -8.52
C THR A 147 5.42 11.27 -8.11
N VAL A 148 4.56 10.44 -7.50
CA VAL A 148 3.21 10.79 -7.03
C VAL A 148 3.23 11.72 -5.80
N GLY A 149 4.22 11.58 -4.89
CA GLY A 149 4.20 12.22 -3.57
C GLY A 149 5.25 13.31 -3.36
N ARG A 150 5.91 13.80 -4.42
CA ARG A 150 7.02 14.77 -4.31
C ARG A 150 6.77 16.12 -4.95
N GLY A 151 5.62 16.35 -5.60
CA GLY A 151 5.33 17.63 -6.27
C GLY A 151 6.33 18.07 -7.36
N GLY A 152 7.42 17.31 -7.60
CA GLY A 152 8.53 17.66 -8.51
C GLY A 152 8.30 17.24 -9.96
N GLY A 153 7.18 16.57 -10.25
CA GLY A 153 6.61 16.38 -11.57
C GLY A 153 5.09 16.46 -11.45
N PRO A 154 4.32 16.54 -12.56
CA PRO A 154 2.86 16.66 -12.46
C PRO A 154 2.29 15.41 -11.80
N ALA A 155 1.89 15.49 -10.52
CA ALA A 155 1.35 14.36 -9.77
C ALA A 155 0.13 13.73 -10.48
N HIS A 156 -0.62 14.56 -11.23
CA HIS A 156 -1.62 14.12 -12.19
C HIS A 156 -1.09 13.05 -13.16
N LEU A 157 -0.01 13.34 -13.90
CA LEU A 157 0.59 12.38 -14.85
C LEU A 157 1.16 11.16 -14.14
N ALA A 158 1.69 11.31 -12.92
CA ALA A 158 2.22 10.18 -12.15
C ALA A 158 1.11 9.19 -11.75
N ILE A 159 -0.09 9.69 -11.45
CA ILE A 159 -1.28 8.85 -11.21
C ILE A 159 -1.75 8.21 -12.53
N LEU A 160 -1.85 8.99 -13.60
CA LEU A 160 -2.23 8.47 -14.93
C LEU A 160 -1.26 7.41 -15.47
N SER A 161 0.01 7.43 -15.04
CA SER A 161 1.02 6.46 -15.45
C SER A 161 1.05 5.19 -14.59
N GLN A 162 0.25 5.09 -13.52
CA GLN A 162 0.17 3.86 -12.74
C GLN A 162 -0.31 2.69 -13.64
N PRO A 163 0.06 1.44 -13.35
CA PRO A 163 -0.40 0.34 -14.16
C PRO A 163 -1.94 0.25 -14.24
N PRO A 164 -2.50 -0.32 -15.32
CA PRO A 164 -3.95 -0.50 -15.42
C PRO A 164 -4.52 -1.29 -14.24
N GLU A 165 -5.75 -0.96 -13.83
CA GLU A 165 -6.48 -1.64 -12.75
C GLU A 165 -5.90 -1.47 -11.32
N THR A 166 -4.87 -0.64 -11.12
CA THR A 166 -4.27 -0.45 -9.78
C THR A 166 -4.87 0.69 -8.97
N VAL A 167 -5.54 1.65 -9.61
CA VAL A 167 -6.23 2.77 -8.94
C VAL A 167 -7.69 2.40 -8.61
N ASP A 168 -8.47 1.96 -9.60
CA ASP A 168 -9.85 1.45 -9.41
C ASP A 168 -10.72 2.37 -8.51
N GLY A 169 -10.67 3.68 -8.78
CA GLY A 169 -11.38 4.71 -8.02
C GLY A 169 -10.83 5.01 -6.63
N ARG A 170 -9.67 4.45 -6.24
CA ARG A 170 -9.08 4.59 -4.90
C ARG A 170 -7.66 5.11 -5.01
N LEU A 171 -7.36 6.13 -4.21
CA LEU A 171 -6.02 6.67 -4.10
C LEU A 171 -5.68 6.85 -2.62
N ARG A 172 -4.57 6.25 -2.20
CA ARG A 172 -3.96 6.52 -0.90
C ARG A 172 -2.49 6.83 -1.12
N LEU A 173 -2.06 8.02 -0.70
CA LEU A 173 -0.66 8.44 -0.84
C LEU A 173 -0.17 9.17 0.41
N THR A 174 1.13 9.14 0.63
CA THR A 174 1.79 9.94 1.66
C THR A 174 2.11 11.34 1.10
N ILE A 175 1.48 12.37 1.68
CA ILE A 175 1.91 13.76 1.49
C ILE A 175 3.13 13.99 2.37
N GLN A 176 4.23 14.45 1.77
CA GLN A 176 5.47 14.71 2.49
C GLN A 176 5.37 16.03 3.26
N GLY A 177 5.94 16.07 4.46
CA GLY A 177 5.91 17.26 5.31
C GLY A 177 6.52 18.48 4.62
N GLU A 178 7.54 18.29 3.80
CA GLU A 178 8.16 19.37 3.02
C GLU A 178 7.30 19.90 1.85
N VAL A 179 6.22 19.19 1.46
CA VAL A 179 5.32 19.58 0.35
C VAL A 179 3.99 20.12 0.86
N ILE A 180 3.67 19.96 2.15
CA ILE A 180 2.34 20.29 2.70
C ILE A 180 1.93 21.74 2.44
N GLU A 181 2.86 22.69 2.59
CA GLU A 181 2.60 24.11 2.35
C GLU A 181 2.34 24.40 0.87
N GLN A 182 3.08 23.73 -0.02
CA GLN A 182 2.91 23.88 -1.46
C GLN A 182 1.55 23.35 -1.92
N ASP A 183 1.10 22.24 -1.35
CA ASP A 183 -0.13 21.56 -1.76
C ASP A 183 -1.38 22.11 -1.06
N PHE A 184 -1.23 22.62 0.17
CA PHE A 184 -2.36 22.96 1.06
C PHE A 184 -2.20 24.28 1.84
N GLY A 185 -1.16 25.07 1.60
CA GLY A 185 -0.89 26.31 2.35
C GLY A 185 -1.93 27.42 2.14
N SER A 186 -2.73 27.35 1.06
CA SER A 186 -3.89 28.22 0.84
C SER A 186 -5.10 27.42 0.38
N THR A 187 -6.29 28.00 0.53
CA THR A 187 -7.55 27.40 0.04
C THR A 187 -7.52 27.12 -1.46
N GLU A 188 -6.94 28.02 -2.25
CA GLU A 188 -6.82 27.87 -3.70
C GLU A 188 -5.87 26.74 -4.09
N LEU A 189 -4.74 26.62 -3.37
CA LEU A 189 -3.80 25.52 -3.56
C LEU A 189 -4.43 24.18 -3.18
N ALA A 190 -5.06 24.11 -2.01
CA ALA A 190 -5.78 22.92 -1.55
C ALA A 190 -6.86 22.48 -2.56
N PHE A 191 -7.65 23.43 -3.08
CA PHE A 191 -8.66 23.14 -4.09
C PHE A 191 -8.05 22.55 -5.36
N ARG A 192 -6.97 23.16 -5.89
CA ARG A 192 -6.26 22.64 -7.07
C ARG A 192 -5.68 21.25 -6.81
N THR A 193 -5.14 21.01 -5.63
CA THR A 193 -4.60 19.71 -5.23
C THR A 193 -5.68 18.64 -5.20
N PHE A 194 -6.85 18.93 -4.59
CA PHE A 194 -7.98 18.00 -4.58
C PHE A 194 -8.57 17.77 -5.97
N ASP A 195 -8.71 18.82 -6.78
CA ASP A 195 -9.18 18.74 -8.16
C ASP A 195 -8.26 17.85 -9.00
N MET A 196 -6.96 18.08 -8.93
CA MET A 196 -5.94 17.28 -9.61
C MET A 196 -5.98 15.80 -9.20
N TYR A 197 -6.06 15.48 -7.90
CA TYR A 197 -6.15 14.09 -7.46
C TYR A 197 -7.46 13.42 -7.92
N THR A 198 -8.58 14.14 -7.81
CA THR A 198 -9.90 13.62 -8.18
C THR A 198 -9.98 13.34 -9.68
N THR A 199 -9.55 14.30 -10.51
CA THR A 199 -9.54 14.16 -11.97
C THR A 199 -8.62 13.04 -12.42
N ALA A 200 -7.39 12.96 -11.88
CA ALA A 200 -6.45 11.90 -12.24
C ALA A 200 -6.97 10.50 -11.89
N VAL A 201 -7.60 10.34 -10.72
CA VAL A 201 -8.20 9.06 -10.29
C VAL A 201 -9.37 8.66 -11.19
N LEU A 202 -10.26 9.61 -11.51
CA LEU A 202 -11.39 9.35 -12.40
C LEU A 202 -10.92 9.00 -13.82
N GLU A 203 -10.00 9.78 -14.37
CA GLU A 203 -9.46 9.54 -15.72
C GLU A 203 -8.72 8.21 -15.80
N HIS A 204 -7.84 7.89 -14.85
CA HIS A 204 -7.15 6.58 -14.84
C HIS A 204 -8.14 5.42 -14.74
N THR A 205 -9.16 5.55 -13.90
CA THR A 205 -10.17 4.50 -13.70
C THR A 205 -11.03 4.27 -14.94
N LEU A 206 -11.40 5.34 -15.65
CA LEU A 206 -12.30 5.27 -16.83
C LEU A 206 -11.53 5.07 -18.16
N ALA A 207 -10.29 5.53 -18.23
CA ALA A 207 -9.43 5.52 -19.41
C ALA A 207 -8.00 5.10 -19.03
N PRO A 208 -7.79 3.82 -18.62
CA PRO A 208 -6.49 3.36 -18.14
C PRO A 208 -5.41 3.45 -19.23
N PRO A 209 -4.14 3.63 -18.85
CA PRO A 209 -3.04 3.70 -19.80
C PRO A 209 -2.89 2.40 -20.59
N ARG A 210 -2.27 2.49 -21.77
CA ARG A 210 -1.97 1.30 -22.58
C ARG A 210 -0.96 0.42 -21.88
N GLN A 211 -1.18 -0.88 -21.89
CA GLN A 211 -0.17 -1.84 -21.45
C GLN A 211 1.11 -1.72 -22.31
N PRO A 212 2.29 -1.82 -21.70
CA PRO A 212 3.55 -1.74 -22.42
C PRO A 212 3.70 -2.94 -23.37
N LYS A 213 4.25 -2.68 -24.56
CA LYS A 213 4.52 -3.72 -25.56
C LYS A 213 5.58 -4.70 -25.05
N ALA A 214 5.53 -5.97 -25.47
CA ALA A 214 6.51 -6.98 -25.08
C ALA A 214 7.97 -6.51 -25.25
N LYS A 215 8.30 -5.96 -26.42
CA LYS A 215 9.63 -5.37 -26.69
C LYS A 215 10.06 -4.26 -25.73
N TRP A 216 9.10 -3.51 -25.15
CA TRP A 216 9.42 -2.47 -24.17
C TRP A 216 9.70 -3.07 -22.81
N ARG A 217 8.98 -4.14 -22.44
CA ARG A 217 9.27 -4.90 -21.22
C ARG A 217 10.67 -5.51 -21.29
N GLU A 218 11.01 -6.18 -22.39
CA GLU A 218 12.35 -6.75 -22.60
C GLU A 218 13.46 -5.69 -22.45
N VAL A 219 13.27 -4.51 -23.05
CA VAL A 219 14.22 -3.39 -22.88
C VAL A 219 14.30 -2.91 -21.43
N MET A 220 13.16 -2.78 -20.74
CA MET A 220 13.14 -2.37 -19.35
C MET A 220 13.78 -3.41 -18.43
N ASP A 221 13.59 -4.70 -18.70
CA ASP A 221 14.22 -5.81 -18.00
C ASP A 221 15.75 -5.71 -18.14
N THR A 222 16.27 -5.57 -19.37
CA THR A 222 17.71 -5.37 -19.63
C THR A 222 18.27 -4.10 -18.98
N LEU A 223 17.49 -3.01 -18.93
CA LEU A 223 17.92 -1.76 -18.29
C LEU A 223 17.90 -1.83 -16.76
N SER A 224 17.20 -2.81 -16.18
CA SER A 224 17.05 -2.99 -14.74
C SER A 224 18.04 -3.98 -14.12
N GLU A 225 18.78 -4.71 -14.95
CA GLU A 225 19.94 -5.54 -14.59
C GLU A 225 21.18 -4.69 -14.28
#